data_AF-A0A7W1X7E8-F1
#
_entry.id   AF-A0A7W1X7E8-F1
#
_cell.length_a   1.000
_cell.length_b   1.000
_cell.length_c   1.000
_cell.angle_alpha   90.00
_cell.angle_beta   90.00
_cell.angle_gamma   90.00
#
_symmetry.space_group_name_H-M   'P 1'
#
loop_
_entity.id
_entity.type
_entity.pdbx_description
1 polymer ?
#
loop_
_entity_poly.entity_id
_entity_poly.type
_entity_poly.pdbx_seq_one_letter_code
_entity_poly.pdbx_strand_id
1 'polypeptide(L)'
;MEIERFINRETDTIAFARADGFVAGGNITIAYKPLDEHWIYASFDLYRPVTIPIEARLEQLLLFSEFYVKPGLLLKQSHVYQDVMTRVFAMRHKRKMTELREERAKVFSLFVGSGHYDETMVSLENSSVFNPFLDPELITMASASGGEVSQFYTKYSASIFSFYRVPAGENKGKFYVVINYLPCPYTENKQSYLDDLYIESNPACICPTDVPVDCLAALAHFQFGRLMRLEDLKKEALRGDYPLFIDFLHYLSCPFARKDYPDLEEVFLDFAGCGHPMIEQEVLELARVNGWRKLLKASGKS
;
A
#
# COMPACT_ATOMS: atom_id res chain seq x y z
N MET A 1 42.01 -3.61 -13.11
CA MET A 1 40.76 -3.61 -12.30
C MET A 1 40.14 -4.99 -12.50
N GLU A 2 40.17 -5.84 -11.47
CA GLU A 2 39.91 -7.29 -11.57
C GLU A 2 38.40 -7.59 -11.65
N ILE A 3 37.88 -7.83 -12.85
CA ILE A 3 36.48 -8.24 -13.12
C ILE A 3 36.16 -9.62 -12.51
N GLU A 4 37.17 -10.47 -12.29
CA GLU A 4 37.00 -11.85 -11.81
C GLU A 4 36.36 -11.96 -10.41
N ARG A 5 36.39 -10.90 -9.59
CA ARG A 5 35.78 -10.92 -8.24
C ARG A 5 34.25 -10.79 -8.24
N PHE A 6 33.64 -10.43 -9.37
CA PHE A 6 32.20 -10.12 -9.48
C PHE A 6 31.39 -11.14 -10.29
N ILE A 7 32.05 -12.20 -10.78
CA ILE A 7 31.41 -13.27 -11.54
C ILE A 7 31.02 -14.38 -10.55
N ASN A 8 29.72 -14.52 -10.28
CA ASN A 8 29.22 -15.71 -9.62
C ASN A 8 29.10 -16.83 -10.67
N ARG A 9 30.07 -17.76 -10.65
CA ARG A 9 30.18 -18.85 -11.64
C ARG A 9 29.09 -19.92 -11.52
N GLU A 10 28.26 -19.88 -10.48
CA GLU A 10 27.11 -20.79 -10.33
C GLU A 10 25.84 -20.27 -11.01
N THR A 11 25.75 -18.97 -11.35
CA THR A 11 24.51 -18.33 -11.82
C THR A 11 24.62 -17.59 -13.16
N ASP A 12 25.76 -17.69 -13.86
CA ASP A 12 26.04 -16.97 -15.13
C ASP A 12 25.69 -15.46 -15.09
N THR A 13 25.78 -14.85 -13.91
CA THR A 13 25.51 -13.43 -13.67
C THR A 13 26.81 -12.67 -13.45
N ILE A 14 26.96 -11.54 -14.16
CA ILE A 14 28.01 -10.56 -13.89
C ILE A 14 27.37 -9.45 -13.05
N ALA A 15 27.77 -9.33 -11.78
CA ALA A 15 27.35 -8.22 -10.93
C ALA A 15 28.20 -6.99 -11.26
N PHE A 16 27.66 -6.02 -12.00
CA PHE A 16 28.43 -4.84 -12.43
C PHE A 16 28.72 -3.87 -11.30
N ALA A 17 27.85 -3.88 -10.30
CA ALA A 17 28.05 -3.25 -9.02
C ALA A 17 27.13 -3.95 -8.03
N ARG A 18 27.70 -4.57 -7.00
CA ARG A 18 27.07 -4.37 -5.70
C ARG A 18 27.24 -2.88 -5.44
N ALA A 19 26.20 -2.19 -5.00
CA ALA A 19 26.27 -0.77 -4.71
C ALA A 19 27.17 -0.49 -3.47
N ASP A 20 28.39 -1.05 -3.43
CA ASP A 20 29.33 -0.93 -2.31
C ASP A 20 29.97 0.48 -2.28
N GLY A 21 29.86 1.25 -3.38
CA GLY A 21 30.16 2.69 -3.44
C GLY A 21 28.93 3.59 -3.55
N PHE A 22 27.74 3.00 -3.69
CA PHE A 22 26.43 3.65 -3.62
C PHE A 22 25.81 3.16 -2.31
N VAL A 23 26.27 3.67 -1.17
CA VAL A 23 25.65 3.39 0.14
C VAL A 23 24.29 4.11 0.23
N ALA A 24 23.42 3.92 -0.76
CA ALA A 24 22.01 3.79 -0.49
C ALA A 24 21.90 2.49 0.32
N GLY A 25 21.99 2.55 1.66
CA GLY A 25 21.73 1.41 2.56
C GLY A 25 20.35 0.74 2.34
N GLY A 26 20.23 0.04 1.24
CA GLY A 26 19.02 -0.37 0.57
C GLY A 26 19.42 -1.56 -0.30
N ASN A 27 18.76 -2.66 -0.02
CA ASN A 27 18.97 -3.98 -0.57
C ASN A 27 18.57 -4.01 -2.06
N ILE A 28 19.24 -3.30 -2.95
CA ILE A 28 19.05 -3.43 -4.41
C ILE A 28 20.38 -3.85 -5.05
N THR A 29 20.40 -5.03 -5.63
CA THR A 29 21.50 -5.58 -6.41
C THR A 29 21.19 -5.45 -7.89
N ILE A 30 22.05 -4.78 -8.67
CA ILE A 30 21.91 -4.69 -10.13
C ILE A 30 22.89 -5.68 -10.78
N ALA A 31 22.34 -6.68 -11.47
CA ALA A 31 23.11 -7.69 -12.19
C ALA A 31 22.79 -7.60 -13.68
N TYR A 32 23.78 -7.79 -14.56
CA TYR A 32 23.51 -7.97 -15.99
C TYR A 32 23.80 -9.39 -16.40
N LYS A 33 22.90 -9.95 -17.20
CA LYS A 33 23.00 -11.30 -17.75
C LYS A 33 23.36 -11.18 -19.22
N PRO A 34 24.62 -11.48 -19.59
CA PRO A 34 25.06 -11.35 -20.98
C PRO A 34 24.33 -12.30 -21.94
N LEU A 35 23.79 -13.42 -21.43
CA LEU A 35 23.21 -14.49 -22.22
C LEU A 35 21.69 -14.33 -22.47
N ASP A 36 21.01 -13.45 -21.71
CA ASP A 36 19.60 -13.08 -21.91
C ASP A 36 19.54 -11.73 -22.66
N GLU A 37 19.97 -11.67 -23.92
CA GLU A 37 19.56 -10.64 -24.89
C GLU A 37 19.53 -9.16 -24.42
N HIS A 38 20.62 -8.63 -23.84
CA HIS A 38 20.71 -7.23 -23.40
C HIS A 38 19.74 -6.85 -22.26
N TRP A 39 19.54 -7.70 -21.26
CA TRP A 39 18.77 -7.37 -20.07
C TRP A 39 19.64 -7.17 -18.81
N ILE A 40 19.27 -6.17 -18.02
CA ILE A 40 19.75 -5.87 -16.67
C ILE A 40 18.65 -6.28 -15.69
N TYR A 41 19.00 -6.88 -14.56
CA TYR A 41 18.08 -7.28 -13.52
C TYR A 41 18.37 -6.50 -12.25
N ALA A 42 17.39 -5.74 -11.78
CA ALA A 42 17.43 -5.15 -10.45
C ALA A 42 16.76 -6.11 -9.46
N SER A 43 17.56 -6.75 -8.61
CA SER A 43 17.10 -7.61 -7.52
C SER A 43 16.93 -6.78 -6.26
N PHE A 44 15.75 -6.80 -5.65
CA PHE A 44 15.59 -6.33 -4.28
C PHE A 44 16.03 -7.49 -3.36
N ASP A 45 17.05 -7.32 -2.51
CA ASP A 45 17.51 -8.38 -1.60
C ASP A 45 16.47 -8.59 -0.49
N LEU A 46 15.88 -9.78 -0.55
CA LEU A 46 14.68 -10.23 0.15
C LEU A 46 14.94 -11.63 0.74
N TYR A 47 13.99 -12.17 1.51
CA TYR A 47 13.93 -13.60 1.80
C TYR A 47 13.70 -14.46 0.52
N ARG A 48 13.09 -13.85 -0.51
CA ARG A 48 13.06 -14.33 -1.92
C ARG A 48 13.30 -13.15 -2.87
N PRO A 49 14.42 -13.09 -3.60
CA PRO A 49 14.78 -11.93 -4.42
C PRO A 49 13.74 -11.65 -5.50
N VAL A 50 13.38 -10.38 -5.66
CA VAL A 50 12.44 -9.91 -6.69
C VAL A 50 13.24 -9.19 -7.72
N THR A 51 13.20 -9.71 -8.93
CA THR A 51 13.97 -9.18 -10.04
C THR A 51 13.06 -8.41 -10.98
N ILE A 52 13.41 -7.15 -11.22
CA ILE A 52 12.81 -6.35 -12.28
C ILE A 52 13.72 -6.44 -13.49
N PRO A 53 13.25 -6.99 -14.63
CA PRO A 53 13.98 -6.90 -15.87
C PRO A 53 13.96 -5.45 -16.38
N ILE A 54 15.12 -4.95 -16.78
CA ILE A 54 15.36 -3.61 -17.29
C ILE A 54 16.15 -3.81 -18.58
N GLU A 55 15.65 -3.28 -19.69
CA GLU A 55 16.40 -3.34 -20.95
C GLU A 55 17.75 -2.62 -20.76
N ALA A 56 18.84 -3.17 -21.29
CA ALA A 56 20.19 -2.64 -21.15
C ALA A 56 20.44 -1.40 -22.03
N ARG A 57 19.56 -0.40 -21.90
CA ARG A 57 19.65 0.93 -22.50
C ARG A 57 19.79 1.97 -21.39
N LEU A 58 20.61 2.99 -21.65
CA LEU A 58 20.86 4.06 -20.67
C LEU A 58 19.56 4.74 -20.20
N GLU A 59 18.62 4.97 -21.10
CA GLU A 59 17.32 5.59 -20.79
C GLU A 59 16.52 4.79 -19.76
N GLN A 60 16.54 3.46 -19.87
CA GLN A 60 15.83 2.56 -18.96
C GLN A 60 16.52 2.50 -17.59
N LEU A 61 17.85 2.50 -17.56
CA LEU A 61 18.61 2.62 -16.31
C LEU A 61 18.36 3.96 -15.61
N LEU A 62 18.30 5.06 -16.37
CA LEU A 62 17.95 6.37 -15.83
C LEU A 62 16.53 6.38 -15.28
N LEU A 63 15.55 5.84 -16.03
CA LEU A 63 14.16 5.71 -15.57
C LEU A 63 14.07 4.90 -14.27
N PHE A 64 14.81 3.78 -14.18
CA PHE A 64 14.86 2.96 -12.96
C PHE A 64 15.46 3.76 -11.79
N SER A 65 16.54 4.49 -12.06
CA SER A 65 17.18 5.35 -11.07
C SER A 65 16.24 6.45 -10.58
N GLU A 66 15.51 7.15 -11.46
CA GLU A 66 14.52 8.16 -11.07
C GLU A 66 13.43 7.55 -10.19
N PHE A 67 13.03 6.31 -10.46
CA PHE A 67 11.88 5.70 -9.82
C PHE A 67 12.20 5.02 -8.47
N TYR A 68 13.31 4.28 -8.36
CA TYR A 68 13.61 3.47 -7.16
C TYR A 68 14.87 3.91 -6.40
N VAL A 69 15.80 4.62 -7.03
CA VAL A 69 17.09 4.95 -6.40
C VAL A 69 17.08 6.37 -5.85
N LYS A 70 16.75 7.35 -6.69
CA LYS A 70 16.75 8.76 -6.31
C LYS A 70 15.77 9.08 -5.18
N PRO A 71 14.51 8.59 -5.17
CA PRO A 71 13.59 8.91 -4.09
C PRO A 71 14.09 8.39 -2.74
N GLY A 72 14.56 7.14 -2.68
CA GLY A 72 15.18 6.57 -1.48
C GLY A 72 16.43 7.32 -1.00
N LEU A 73 17.25 7.86 -1.91
CA LEU A 73 18.39 8.72 -1.55
C LEU A 73 17.95 10.05 -0.94
N LEU A 74 16.89 10.67 -1.47
CA LEU A 74 16.35 11.93 -0.97
C LEU A 74 15.75 11.76 0.45
N LEU A 75 15.12 10.61 0.73
CA LEU A 75 14.69 10.25 2.08
C LEU A 75 15.90 10.25 3.04
N LYS A 76 16.99 9.54 2.70
CA LYS A 76 18.23 9.49 3.49
C LYS A 76 18.88 10.82 3.77
N GLN A 77 18.95 11.70 2.79
CA GLN A 77 19.49 13.05 2.99
C GLN A 77 18.66 13.86 3.97
N SER A 78 17.36 13.56 4.10
CA SER A 78 16.48 14.16 5.11
C SER A 78 16.80 13.68 6.53
N HIS A 79 17.37 12.47 6.67
CA HIS A 79 17.75 11.84 7.93
C HIS A 79 19.14 12.25 8.46
N VAL A 80 20.00 12.90 7.66
CA VAL A 80 21.38 13.30 8.06
C VAL A 80 21.41 14.36 9.19
N TYR A 81 20.27 14.88 9.62
CA TYR A 81 20.16 15.78 10.79
C TYR A 81 19.63 15.11 12.07
N GLN A 82 19.58 13.77 12.15
CA GLN A 82 18.98 13.05 13.28
C GLN A 82 19.95 12.42 14.29
N ASP A 83 21.26 12.67 14.20
CA ASP A 83 22.21 12.26 15.25
C ASP A 83 21.99 12.99 16.60
N VAL A 84 20.96 13.82 16.69
CA VAL A 84 20.46 14.39 17.93
C VAL A 84 18.93 14.27 17.88
N MET A 85 18.34 13.35 18.67
CA MET A 85 17.08 13.51 19.43
C MET A 85 16.36 12.17 19.64
N THR A 86 16.71 11.50 20.73
CA THR A 86 15.71 10.75 21.49
C THR A 86 14.70 11.77 22.03
N ARG A 87 13.47 11.82 21.47
CA ARG A 87 12.17 12.11 22.15
C ARG A 87 11.08 12.55 21.16
N VAL A 88 10.14 11.64 20.90
CA VAL A 88 8.71 11.75 21.28
C VAL A 88 8.11 13.16 21.15
N PHE A 89 7.18 13.31 20.20
CA PHE A 89 6.15 14.37 20.17
C PHE A 89 6.65 15.82 20.22
N ALA A 90 7.24 16.33 19.14
CA ALA A 90 7.09 17.73 18.71
C ALA A 90 7.99 18.04 17.51
N MET A 91 7.62 17.57 16.32
CA MET A 91 8.05 18.28 15.12
C MET A 91 6.84 18.57 14.25
N ARG A 92 6.37 19.82 14.34
CA ARG A 92 5.71 20.51 13.23
C ARG A 92 6.66 20.43 12.03
N HIS A 93 6.54 19.38 11.22
CA HIS A 93 7.36 19.22 10.01
C HIS A 93 6.95 20.27 8.97
N LYS A 94 7.57 21.45 9.06
CA LYS A 94 7.72 22.38 7.93
C LYS A 94 8.86 21.89 7.04
N ARG A 95 8.71 20.74 6.39
CA ARG A 95 9.50 20.36 5.22
C ARG A 95 8.60 19.59 4.27
N LYS A 96 8.27 20.22 3.14
CA LYS A 96 7.55 19.60 2.04
C LYS A 96 8.46 18.53 1.44
N MET A 97 8.30 17.30 1.91
CA MET A 97 8.66 16.13 1.10
C MET A 97 7.83 16.20 -0.17
N THR A 98 8.43 15.78 -1.28
CA THR A 98 7.92 15.86 -2.65
C THR A 98 6.40 15.81 -2.66
N GLU A 99 5.78 16.93 -2.97
CA GLU A 99 4.34 17.00 -3.09
C GLU A 99 3.95 15.90 -4.09
N LEU A 100 3.24 14.85 -3.64
CA LEU A 100 2.46 13.95 -4.49
C LEU A 100 1.29 14.76 -5.11
N ARG A 101 1.62 15.90 -5.72
CA ARG A 101 0.78 16.79 -6.50
C ARG A 101 0.99 16.58 -7.99
N GLU A 102 1.70 15.52 -8.38
CA GLU A 102 1.63 15.11 -9.77
C GLU A 102 0.23 14.60 -10.05
N GLU A 103 -0.38 15.10 -11.12
CA GLU A 103 -1.67 14.63 -11.68
C GLU A 103 -1.70 13.11 -11.99
N ARG A 104 -0.58 12.42 -11.73
CA ARG A 104 -0.31 11.00 -12.00
C ARG A 104 -0.28 10.13 -10.75
N ALA A 105 -0.35 10.70 -9.54
CA ALA A 105 -0.39 9.90 -8.32
C ALA A 105 -1.69 9.09 -8.26
N LYS A 106 -1.55 7.78 -8.05
CA LYS A 106 -2.68 6.86 -7.85
C LYS A 106 -2.82 6.52 -6.38
N VAL A 107 -4.03 6.12 -6.01
CA VAL A 107 -4.32 5.58 -4.68
C VAL A 107 -4.90 4.19 -4.80
N PHE A 108 -4.49 3.32 -3.89
CA PHE A 108 -4.99 1.97 -3.77
C PHE A 108 -5.28 1.67 -2.30
N SER A 109 -6.43 1.05 -2.03
CA SER A 109 -6.93 0.83 -0.68
C SER A 109 -7.30 -0.64 -0.46
N LEU A 110 -6.97 -1.16 0.71
CA LEU A 110 -7.24 -2.52 1.13
C LEU A 110 -7.87 -2.54 2.52
N PHE A 111 -8.88 -3.39 2.70
CA PHE A 111 -9.32 -3.79 4.04
C PHE A 111 -8.35 -4.85 4.58
N VAL A 112 -7.79 -4.62 5.77
CA VAL A 112 -6.78 -5.50 6.37
C VAL A 112 -7.26 -6.28 7.61
N GLY A 113 -8.51 -6.03 8.04
CA GLY A 113 -9.19 -6.80 9.08
C GLY A 113 -9.79 -5.97 10.21
N SER A 114 -10.18 -6.66 11.27
CA SER A 114 -10.75 -6.08 12.48
C SER A 114 -10.09 -6.65 13.73
N GLY A 115 -9.97 -5.85 14.78
CA GLY A 115 -9.27 -6.23 15.99
C GLY A 115 -9.50 -5.24 17.12
N HIS A 116 -8.64 -5.31 18.14
CA HIS A 116 -8.68 -4.35 19.25
C HIS A 116 -8.17 -2.99 18.78
N TYR A 117 -8.92 -1.92 19.05
CA TYR A 117 -8.67 -0.59 18.50
C TYR A 117 -7.23 -0.09 18.73
N ASP A 118 -6.73 -0.22 19.96
CA ASP A 118 -5.37 0.18 20.31
C ASP A 118 -4.32 -0.91 20.03
N GLU A 119 -4.49 -2.10 20.60
CA GLU A 119 -3.45 -3.15 20.53
C GLU A 119 -3.13 -3.59 19.10
N THR A 120 -4.13 -3.72 18.23
CA THR A 120 -3.91 -4.12 16.84
C THR A 120 -3.16 -3.03 16.07
N MET A 121 -3.48 -1.75 16.30
CA MET A 121 -2.74 -0.65 15.66
C MET A 121 -1.28 -0.60 16.13
N VAL A 122 -1.05 -0.71 17.43
CA VAL A 122 0.31 -0.73 18.00
C VAL A 122 1.12 -1.90 17.43
N SER A 123 0.49 -3.06 17.26
CA SER A 123 1.13 -4.22 16.62
C SER A 123 1.51 -3.93 15.16
N LEU A 124 0.62 -3.29 14.38
CA LEU A 124 0.90 -2.90 13.00
C LEU A 124 2.02 -1.85 12.91
N GLU A 125 2.00 -0.84 13.76
CA GLU A 125 3.04 0.20 13.82
C GLU A 125 4.40 -0.39 14.20
N ASN A 126 4.46 -1.24 15.22
CA ASN A 126 5.68 -1.94 15.59
C ASN A 126 6.19 -2.84 14.46
N SER A 127 5.29 -3.57 13.79
CA SER A 127 5.64 -4.40 12.64
C SER A 127 6.18 -3.57 11.46
N SER A 128 5.75 -2.31 11.34
CA SER A 128 6.20 -1.38 10.30
C SER A 128 7.65 -0.95 10.52
N VAL A 129 8.06 -0.74 11.78
CA VAL A 129 9.46 -0.41 12.12
C VAL A 129 10.43 -1.53 11.73
N PHE A 130 9.98 -2.79 11.78
CA PHE A 130 10.77 -3.94 11.35
C PHE A 130 10.56 -4.32 9.88
N ASN A 131 9.69 -3.61 9.15
CA ASN A 131 9.45 -3.87 7.74
C ASN A 131 10.58 -3.26 6.89
N PRO A 132 11.41 -4.07 6.20
CA PRO A 132 12.59 -3.58 5.51
C PRO A 132 12.28 -2.74 4.25
N PHE A 133 11.01 -2.67 3.83
CA PHE A 133 10.54 -1.87 2.69
C PHE A 133 9.90 -0.55 3.11
N LEU A 134 9.67 -0.36 4.39
CA LEU A 134 9.22 0.92 4.93
C LEU A 134 10.40 1.68 5.50
N ASP A 135 10.32 3.00 5.39
CA ASP A 135 11.17 3.87 6.18
C ASP A 135 10.75 3.75 7.65
N PRO A 136 11.70 3.56 8.59
CA PRO A 136 11.35 3.38 10.00
C PRO A 136 10.77 4.65 10.63
N GLU A 137 10.95 5.81 10.00
CA GLU A 137 10.40 7.06 10.51
C GLU A 137 8.95 7.27 10.06
N LEU A 138 8.11 7.53 11.05
CA LEU A 138 6.71 7.82 10.86
C LEU A 138 6.54 9.24 10.31
N ILE A 139 5.86 9.36 9.17
CA ILE A 139 5.53 10.64 8.54
C ILE A 139 4.57 11.43 9.42
N THR A 140 3.51 10.76 9.90
CA THR A 140 2.48 11.39 10.70
C THR A 140 1.66 10.37 11.49
N MET A 141 1.14 10.83 12.63
CA MET A 141 -0.03 10.28 13.31
C MET A 141 -1.06 11.38 13.36
N ALA A 142 -2.24 11.16 12.78
CA ALA A 142 -3.33 12.12 12.84
C ALA A 142 -4.60 11.43 13.34
N SER A 143 -5.30 12.11 14.27
CA SER A 143 -6.59 11.67 14.79
C SER A 143 -7.69 12.67 14.38
N ALA A 144 -8.82 12.13 13.92
CA ALA A 144 -10.03 12.87 13.61
C ALA A 144 -11.25 12.10 14.13
N SER A 145 -12.41 12.75 14.19
CA SER A 145 -13.67 12.21 14.74
C SER A 145 -14.26 11.00 13.98
N GLY A 146 -13.53 10.41 13.04
CA GLY A 146 -13.94 9.25 12.26
C GLY A 146 -12.83 8.22 12.06
N GLY A 147 -11.69 8.36 12.74
CA GLY A 147 -10.58 7.42 12.65
C GLY A 147 -9.22 8.08 12.83
N GLU A 148 -8.19 7.24 12.84
CA GLU A 148 -6.81 7.65 13.00
C GLU A 148 -5.94 7.02 11.92
N VAL A 149 -4.83 7.69 11.59
CA VAL A 149 -3.92 7.23 10.55
C VAL A 149 -2.47 7.32 11.01
N SER A 150 -1.69 6.28 10.66
CA SER A 150 -0.23 6.25 10.78
C SER A 150 0.38 6.06 9.39
N GLN A 151 1.28 6.95 8.99
CA GLN A 151 1.82 6.98 7.63
C GLN A 151 3.34 6.79 7.60
N PHE A 152 3.82 6.00 6.65
CA PHE A 152 5.23 5.66 6.42
C PHE A 152 5.59 5.89 4.96
N TYR A 153 6.85 6.23 4.67
CA TYR A 153 7.33 6.16 3.29
C TYR A 153 7.78 4.74 2.99
N THR A 154 7.63 4.32 1.75
CA THR A 154 8.38 3.17 1.24
C THR A 154 9.81 3.58 0.92
N LYS A 155 10.73 2.65 1.15
CA LYS A 155 12.18 2.92 1.17
C LYS A 155 12.77 3.28 -0.20
N TYR A 156 12.14 2.86 -1.31
CA TYR A 156 12.72 3.00 -2.65
C TYR A 156 11.88 3.90 -3.54
N SER A 157 10.58 3.59 -3.69
CA SER A 157 9.66 4.38 -4.54
C SER A 157 9.14 5.65 -3.87
N ALA A 158 9.40 5.82 -2.56
CA ALA A 158 8.86 6.92 -1.75
C ALA A 158 7.32 7.05 -1.84
N SER A 159 6.63 5.95 -2.11
CA SER A 159 5.18 5.84 -1.96
C SER A 159 4.78 6.02 -0.50
N ILE A 160 3.61 6.59 -0.24
CA ILE A 160 3.08 6.76 1.12
C ILE A 160 2.20 5.56 1.47
N PHE A 161 2.62 4.83 2.49
CA PHE A 161 1.94 3.69 3.07
C PHE A 161 1.19 4.13 4.33
N SER A 162 -0.14 4.04 4.34
CA SER A 162 -0.97 4.55 5.43
C SER A 162 -1.79 3.43 6.07
N PHE A 163 -1.66 3.25 7.38
CA PHE A 163 -2.57 2.44 8.19
C PHE A 163 -3.67 3.32 8.74
N TYR A 164 -4.91 3.04 8.37
CA TYR A 164 -6.08 3.68 8.94
C TYR A 164 -6.76 2.75 9.92
N ARG A 165 -7.16 3.29 11.07
CA ARG A 165 -8.07 2.62 12.01
C ARG A 165 -9.35 3.43 12.16
N VAL A 166 -10.49 2.75 12.12
CA VAL A 166 -11.83 3.33 12.29
C VAL A 166 -12.49 2.65 13.50
N PRO A 167 -13.05 3.41 14.46
CA PRO A 167 -13.71 2.81 15.63
C PRO A 167 -14.96 2.03 15.22
N ALA A 168 -15.15 0.85 15.82
CA ALA A 168 -16.24 -0.09 15.50
C ALA A 168 -16.86 -0.69 16.77
N GLY A 169 -17.20 0.18 17.71
CA GLY A 169 -17.72 -0.17 19.04
C GLY A 169 -16.67 -0.05 20.14
N GLU A 170 -17.00 -0.52 21.34
CA GLU A 170 -16.12 -0.44 22.51
C GLU A 170 -14.87 -1.30 22.29
N ASN A 171 -13.70 -0.65 22.27
CA ASN A 171 -12.38 -1.26 22.07
C ASN A 171 -12.17 -2.03 20.75
N LYS A 172 -13.05 -1.87 19.76
CA LYS A 172 -12.91 -2.53 18.45
C LYS A 172 -12.57 -1.53 17.35
N GLY A 173 -11.70 -1.94 16.44
CA GLY A 173 -11.31 -1.17 15.27
C GLY A 173 -11.46 -1.96 13.97
N LYS A 174 -11.74 -1.25 12.87
CA LYS A 174 -11.56 -1.71 11.50
C LYS A 174 -10.29 -1.08 10.94
N PHE A 175 -9.49 -1.88 10.26
CA PHE A 175 -8.17 -1.49 9.80
C PHE A 175 -8.12 -1.53 8.28
N TYR A 176 -7.52 -0.49 7.70
CA TYR A 176 -7.33 -0.36 6.26
C TYR A 176 -5.90 0.05 5.95
N VAL A 177 -5.40 -0.38 4.81
CA VAL A 177 -4.15 0.11 4.25
C VAL A 177 -4.47 0.93 3.02
N VAL A 178 -3.90 2.13 2.94
CA VAL A 178 -4.02 3.02 1.79
C VAL A 178 -2.63 3.38 1.30
N ILE A 179 -2.36 3.11 0.03
CA ILE A 179 -1.08 3.34 -0.62
C ILE A 179 -1.26 4.43 -1.65
N ASN A 180 -0.56 5.55 -1.47
CA ASN A 180 -0.45 6.62 -2.47
C ASN A 180 0.88 6.45 -3.19
N TYR A 181 0.85 6.26 -4.51
CA TYR A 181 2.03 5.88 -5.27
C TYR A 181 2.05 6.50 -6.67
N LEU A 182 3.24 6.58 -7.24
CA LEU A 182 3.41 6.83 -8.67
C LEU A 182 3.35 5.48 -9.41
N PRO A 183 2.57 5.35 -10.50
CA PRO A 183 2.51 4.12 -11.28
C PRO A 183 3.89 3.66 -11.75
N CYS A 184 4.24 2.43 -11.41
CA CYS A 184 5.50 1.82 -11.79
C CYS A 184 5.51 1.52 -13.30
N PRO A 185 6.51 2.00 -14.06
CA PRO A 185 6.58 1.76 -15.50
C PRO A 185 6.95 0.31 -15.86
N TYR A 186 7.51 -0.44 -14.91
CA TYR A 186 7.92 -1.83 -15.10
C TYR A 186 6.78 -2.78 -14.72
N THR A 187 5.81 -2.96 -15.62
CA THR A 187 4.62 -3.82 -15.38
C THR A 187 4.69 -5.18 -16.07
N GLU A 188 5.61 -5.36 -17.00
CA GLU A 188 5.78 -6.61 -17.73
C GLU A 188 6.14 -7.75 -16.76
N ASN A 189 5.43 -8.88 -16.88
CA ASN A 189 5.54 -10.06 -16.01
C ASN A 189 5.25 -9.85 -14.52
N LYS A 190 4.88 -8.63 -14.07
CA LYS A 190 4.51 -8.40 -12.66
C LYS A 190 3.30 -9.22 -12.23
N GLN A 191 2.37 -9.53 -13.12
CA GLN A 191 1.23 -10.36 -12.77
C GLN A 191 1.67 -11.76 -12.34
N SER A 192 2.63 -12.38 -13.04
CA SER A 192 3.14 -13.70 -12.64
C SER A 192 3.80 -13.63 -11.25
N TYR A 193 4.51 -12.55 -10.95
CA TYR A 193 5.08 -12.33 -9.63
C TYR A 193 4.02 -12.11 -8.54
N LEU A 194 2.97 -11.34 -8.83
CA LEU A 194 1.82 -11.14 -7.95
C LEU A 194 1.09 -12.46 -7.67
N ASP A 195 1.01 -13.33 -8.68
CA ASP A 195 0.46 -14.68 -8.57
C ASP A 195 1.39 -15.61 -7.77
N ASP A 196 2.72 -15.50 -7.90
CA ASP A 196 3.69 -16.29 -7.12
C ASP A 196 3.79 -15.84 -5.65
N LEU A 197 3.52 -14.56 -5.38
CA LEU A 197 3.34 -14.02 -4.04
C LEU A 197 1.97 -14.37 -3.43
N TYR A 198 1.07 -14.99 -4.21
CA TYR A 198 -0.20 -15.47 -3.67
C TYR A 198 0.07 -16.57 -2.65
N ILE A 199 -0.01 -16.20 -1.39
CA ILE A 199 -0.26 -17.12 -0.30
C ILE A 199 -1.75 -16.95 0.02
N GLU A 200 -2.50 -18.03 0.23
CA GLU A 200 -3.94 -17.94 0.58
C GLU A 200 -4.19 -17.00 1.78
N SER A 201 -3.18 -16.79 2.64
CA SER A 201 -3.19 -15.87 3.78
C SER A 201 -2.68 -14.45 3.48
N ASN A 202 -2.10 -14.18 2.30
CA ASN A 202 -1.57 -12.87 1.90
C ASN A 202 -1.82 -12.60 0.39
N PRO A 203 -3.00 -12.10 0.01
CA PRO A 203 -3.38 -11.87 -1.37
C PRO A 203 -2.73 -10.58 -1.92
N ALA A 204 -1.39 -10.53 -1.98
CA ALA A 204 -0.69 -9.52 -2.77
C ALA A 204 -1.15 -9.54 -4.24
N CYS A 205 -1.68 -10.67 -4.73
CA CYS A 205 -2.29 -10.84 -6.06
C CYS A 205 -3.44 -9.85 -6.37
N ILE A 206 -4.07 -9.28 -5.34
CA ILE A 206 -5.11 -8.25 -5.52
C ILE A 206 -4.51 -6.85 -5.65
N CYS A 207 -3.20 -6.67 -5.73
CA CYS A 207 -2.65 -5.34 -6.01
C CYS A 207 -2.75 -5.01 -7.50
N PRO A 208 -2.98 -3.74 -7.89
CA PRO A 208 -2.80 -3.31 -9.27
C PRO A 208 -1.37 -3.59 -9.77
N THR A 209 -1.22 -3.97 -11.03
CA THR A 209 0.08 -4.35 -11.62
C THR A 209 1.08 -3.19 -11.67
N ASP A 210 0.60 -1.95 -11.63
CA ASP A 210 1.41 -0.74 -11.62
C ASP A 210 1.81 -0.28 -10.21
N VAL A 211 1.42 -1.00 -9.16
CA VAL A 211 1.95 -0.73 -7.81
C VAL A 211 3.47 -0.98 -7.77
N PRO A 212 4.26 -0.10 -7.12
CA PRO A 212 5.70 -0.31 -6.94
C PRO A 212 6.03 -1.62 -6.21
N VAL A 213 7.15 -2.23 -6.57
CA VAL A 213 7.56 -3.54 -6.03
C VAL A 213 7.78 -3.49 -4.52
N ASP A 214 8.31 -2.38 -4.00
CA ASP A 214 8.54 -2.21 -2.57
C ASP A 214 7.24 -2.04 -1.77
N CYS A 215 6.18 -1.49 -2.35
CA CYS A 215 4.84 -1.52 -1.75
C CYS A 215 4.29 -2.95 -1.64
N LEU A 216 4.47 -3.76 -2.69
CA LEU A 216 4.05 -5.17 -2.69
C LEU A 216 4.82 -5.97 -1.64
N ALA A 217 6.14 -5.76 -1.58
CA ALA A 217 7.00 -6.39 -0.59
C ALA A 217 6.66 -5.94 0.84
N ALA A 218 6.32 -4.66 1.04
CA ALA A 218 5.85 -4.14 2.31
C ALA A 218 4.57 -4.85 2.75
N LEU A 219 3.57 -4.99 1.87
CA LEU A 219 2.33 -5.72 2.14
C LEU A 219 2.60 -7.20 2.47
N ALA A 220 3.48 -7.84 1.71
CA ALA A 220 3.84 -9.25 1.89
C ALA A 220 4.50 -9.52 3.26
N HIS A 221 5.16 -8.52 3.84
CA HIS A 221 5.85 -8.63 5.12
C HIS A 221 4.90 -8.61 6.33
N PHE A 222 3.71 -8.02 6.20
CA PHE A 222 2.74 -7.98 7.29
C PHE A 222 1.92 -9.27 7.37
N GLN A 223 1.64 -9.68 8.61
CA GLN A 223 0.71 -10.78 8.89
C GLN A 223 -0.71 -10.22 9.07
N PHE A 224 -1.34 -9.84 7.96
CA PHE A 224 -2.73 -9.39 8.00
C PHE A 224 -3.68 -10.57 8.21
N GLY A 225 -4.73 -10.35 9.01
CA GLY A 225 -5.75 -11.39 9.25
C GLY A 225 -6.67 -11.62 8.06
N ARG A 226 -6.83 -10.60 7.20
CA ARG A 226 -7.62 -10.65 5.97
C ARG A 226 -7.16 -9.51 5.07
N LEU A 227 -7.06 -9.72 3.76
CA LEU A 227 -6.78 -8.65 2.81
C LEU A 227 -7.83 -8.72 1.70
N MET A 228 -8.56 -7.63 1.49
CA MET A 228 -9.57 -7.54 0.44
C MET A 228 -9.55 -6.16 -0.21
N ARG A 229 -9.76 -6.12 -1.53
CA ARG A 229 -10.13 -4.88 -2.19
C ARG A 229 -11.50 -4.44 -1.70
N LEU A 230 -11.75 -3.15 -1.74
CA LEU A 230 -13.04 -2.58 -1.32
C LEU A 230 -14.14 -2.94 -2.29
N GLU A 231 -13.82 -3.07 -3.57
CA GLU A 231 -14.74 -3.55 -4.61
C GLU A 231 -15.17 -4.99 -4.34
N ASP A 232 -14.23 -5.84 -3.92
CA ASP A 232 -14.51 -7.22 -3.54
C ASP A 232 -15.33 -7.28 -2.25
N LEU A 233 -15.01 -6.42 -1.26
CA LEU A 233 -15.77 -6.27 -0.04
C LEU A 233 -17.24 -5.89 -0.34
N LYS A 234 -17.44 -4.90 -1.21
CA LYS A 234 -18.77 -4.47 -1.69
C LYS A 234 -19.49 -5.62 -2.41
N LYS A 235 -18.79 -6.35 -3.28
CA LYS A 235 -19.37 -7.44 -4.06
C LYS A 235 -19.83 -8.61 -3.20
N GLU A 236 -19.03 -9.02 -2.21
CA GLU A 236 -19.44 -10.07 -1.28
C GLU A 236 -20.57 -9.59 -0.35
N ALA A 237 -20.54 -8.33 0.09
CA ALA A 237 -21.65 -7.72 0.83
C ALA A 237 -22.97 -7.74 0.02
N LEU A 238 -22.92 -7.44 -1.28
CA LEU A 238 -24.08 -7.50 -2.18
C LEU A 238 -24.62 -8.92 -2.38
N ARG A 239 -23.81 -9.96 -2.13
CA ARG A 239 -24.24 -11.36 -2.13
C ARG A 239 -24.91 -11.79 -0.83
N GLY A 240 -25.05 -10.88 0.14
CA GLY A 240 -25.71 -11.12 1.42
C GLY A 240 -24.79 -11.43 2.58
N ASP A 241 -23.46 -11.23 2.46
CA ASP A 241 -22.56 -11.31 3.61
C ASP A 241 -22.72 -10.05 4.48
N TYR A 242 -23.57 -10.15 5.51
CA TYR A 242 -23.85 -9.04 6.42
C TYR A 242 -22.61 -8.55 7.21
N PRO A 243 -21.75 -9.41 7.79
CA PRO A 243 -20.48 -8.97 8.37
C PRO A 243 -19.63 -8.11 7.42
N LEU A 244 -19.52 -8.51 6.14
CA LEU A 244 -18.76 -7.74 5.16
C LEU A 244 -19.43 -6.42 4.77
N PHE A 245 -20.76 -6.38 4.77
CA PHE A 245 -21.50 -5.13 4.62
C PHE A 245 -21.16 -4.15 5.75
N ILE A 246 -21.12 -4.61 7.01
CA ILE A 246 -20.69 -3.78 8.14
C ILE A 246 -19.24 -3.32 7.98
N ASP A 247 -18.33 -4.17 7.53
CA ASP A 247 -16.93 -3.78 7.26
C ASP A 247 -16.84 -2.70 6.17
N PHE A 248 -17.68 -2.80 5.13
CA PHE A 248 -17.76 -1.80 4.06
C PHE A 248 -18.36 -0.47 4.56
N LEU A 249 -19.39 -0.50 5.41
CA LEU A 249 -19.96 0.69 6.04
C LEU A 249 -18.91 1.48 6.85
N HIS A 250 -18.09 0.79 7.65
CA HIS A 250 -17.02 1.44 8.40
C HIS A 250 -15.93 2.02 7.49
N TYR A 251 -15.71 1.42 6.31
CA TYR A 251 -14.82 2.03 5.35
C TYR A 251 -15.40 3.35 4.83
N LEU A 252 -16.68 3.38 4.45
CA LEU A 252 -17.34 4.58 3.93
C LEU A 252 -17.41 5.73 4.94
N SER A 253 -17.31 5.45 6.24
CA SER A 253 -17.19 6.48 7.28
C SER A 253 -15.78 7.07 7.40
N CYS A 254 -14.77 6.42 6.81
CA CYS A 254 -13.42 6.96 6.73
C CYS A 254 -13.40 8.25 5.88
N PRO A 255 -12.74 9.33 6.34
CA PRO A 255 -12.62 10.56 5.56
C PRO A 255 -12.03 10.37 4.16
N PHE A 256 -11.21 9.34 3.96
CA PHE A 256 -10.62 9.01 2.66
C PHE A 256 -11.64 8.42 1.68
N ALA A 257 -12.54 7.54 2.15
CA ALA A 257 -13.53 6.88 1.30
C ALA A 257 -14.47 7.86 0.59
N ARG A 258 -14.70 9.05 1.17
CA ARG A 258 -15.50 10.11 0.54
C ARG A 258 -14.90 10.66 -0.76
N LYS A 259 -13.59 10.48 -1.00
CA LYS A 259 -12.98 10.82 -2.29
C LYS A 259 -13.33 9.80 -3.37
N ASP A 260 -13.27 8.52 -3.02
CA ASP A 260 -13.53 7.42 -3.96
C ASP A 260 -15.03 7.20 -4.18
N TYR A 261 -15.84 7.53 -3.18
CA TYR A 261 -17.29 7.44 -3.16
C TYR A 261 -17.91 8.80 -2.83
N PRO A 262 -17.89 9.76 -3.77
CA PRO A 262 -18.41 11.12 -3.53
C PRO A 262 -19.93 11.14 -3.36
N ASP A 263 -20.64 10.18 -3.96
CA ASP A 263 -22.07 10.01 -3.82
C ASP A 263 -22.38 8.69 -3.09
N LEU A 264 -22.50 8.77 -1.77
CA LEU A 264 -22.85 7.61 -0.94
C LEU A 264 -24.27 7.11 -1.24
N GLU A 265 -25.20 7.98 -1.66
CA GLU A 265 -26.57 7.56 -2.01
C GLU A 265 -26.52 6.60 -3.22
N GLU A 266 -25.71 6.90 -4.24
CA GLU A 266 -25.50 6.00 -5.38
C GLU A 266 -24.87 4.66 -4.96
N VAL A 267 -23.91 4.67 -4.03
CA VAL A 267 -23.29 3.42 -3.54
C VAL A 267 -24.30 2.50 -2.87
N PHE A 268 -25.21 3.07 -2.09
CA PHE A 268 -26.19 2.31 -1.33
C PHE A 268 -27.41 1.86 -2.16
N LEU A 269 -27.66 2.46 -3.34
CA LEU A 269 -28.74 2.02 -4.22
C LEU A 269 -28.58 0.55 -4.62
N ASP A 270 -27.36 0.07 -4.83
CA ASP A 270 -27.06 -1.33 -5.14
C ASP A 270 -27.53 -2.29 -4.02
N PHE A 271 -27.51 -1.82 -2.76
CA PHE A 271 -27.87 -2.61 -1.59
C PHE A 271 -29.36 -2.57 -1.25
N ALA A 272 -30.13 -1.64 -1.83
CA ALA A 272 -31.56 -1.50 -1.54
C ALA A 272 -32.43 -2.66 -2.07
N GLY A 273 -31.87 -3.48 -2.96
CA GLY A 273 -32.53 -4.67 -3.53
C GLY A 273 -31.63 -5.90 -3.54
N CYS A 274 -30.69 -6.01 -2.59
CA CYS A 274 -29.76 -7.15 -2.53
C CYS A 274 -30.44 -8.44 -2.00
N GLY A 275 -31.67 -8.37 -1.51
CA GLY A 275 -32.43 -9.53 -1.03
C GLY A 275 -32.04 -9.99 0.38
N HIS A 276 -31.15 -9.26 1.07
CA HIS A 276 -30.75 -9.57 2.44
C HIS A 276 -31.46 -8.62 3.43
N PRO A 277 -32.42 -9.10 4.25
CA PRO A 277 -33.31 -8.23 5.04
C PRO A 277 -32.59 -7.27 5.98
N MET A 278 -31.51 -7.72 6.63
CA MET A 278 -30.75 -6.87 7.55
C MET A 278 -29.98 -5.75 6.83
N ILE A 279 -29.45 -6.04 5.63
CA ILE A 279 -28.70 -5.05 4.85
C ILE A 279 -29.68 -3.98 4.35
N GLU A 280 -30.81 -4.40 3.79
CA GLU A 280 -31.85 -3.50 3.29
C GLU A 280 -32.41 -2.60 4.41
N GLN A 281 -32.58 -3.15 5.62
CA GLN A 281 -33.00 -2.37 6.78
C GLN A 281 -31.96 -1.31 7.15
N GLU A 282 -30.68 -1.68 7.27
CA GLU A 282 -29.61 -0.75 7.63
C GLU A 282 -29.47 0.38 6.60
N VAL A 283 -29.56 0.04 5.31
CA VAL A 283 -29.54 1.01 4.20
C VAL A 283 -30.73 1.96 4.27
N LEU A 284 -31.92 1.45 4.60
CA LEU A 284 -33.12 2.28 4.75
C LEU A 284 -32.98 3.24 5.94
N GLU A 285 -32.40 2.79 7.05
CA GLU A 285 -32.13 3.63 8.22
C GLU A 285 -31.11 4.72 7.90
N LEU A 286 -30.00 4.38 7.22
CA LEU A 286 -29.03 5.36 6.71
C LEU A 286 -29.68 6.38 5.77
N ALA A 287 -30.55 5.92 4.86
CA ALA A 287 -31.27 6.80 3.95
C ALA A 287 -32.19 7.78 4.68
N ARG A 288 -32.85 7.36 5.77
CA ARG A 288 -33.67 8.24 6.62
C ARG A 288 -32.83 9.28 7.34
N VAL A 289 -31.71 8.87 7.95
CA VAL A 289 -30.82 9.78 8.70
C VAL A 289 -30.20 10.83 7.78
N ASN A 290 -29.81 10.45 6.56
CA ASN A 290 -29.13 11.34 5.62
C ASN A 290 -30.08 12.03 4.62
N GLY A 291 -31.38 11.69 4.63
CA GLY A 291 -32.38 12.27 3.74
C GLY A 291 -32.25 11.86 2.27
N TRP A 292 -31.75 10.65 1.99
CA TRP A 292 -31.52 10.11 0.64
C TRP A 292 -32.81 9.69 -0.05
N ARG A 293 -33.38 10.61 -0.85
CA ARG A 293 -34.71 10.46 -1.44
C ARG A 293 -34.78 9.41 -2.55
N LYS A 294 -33.70 9.17 -3.31
CA LYS A 294 -33.69 8.13 -4.36
C LYS A 294 -33.80 6.76 -3.70
N LEU A 295 -33.04 6.53 -2.64
CA LEU A 295 -33.07 5.29 -1.85
C LEU A 295 -34.43 5.04 -1.22
N LEU A 296 -34.99 6.04 -0.53
CA LEU A 296 -36.32 5.92 0.09
C LEU A 296 -37.41 5.55 -0.93
N LYS A 297 -37.33 6.07 -2.15
CA LYS A 297 -38.26 5.71 -3.24
C LYS A 297 -38.01 4.30 -3.77
N ALA A 298 -36.75 3.91 -3.94
CA ALA A 298 -36.38 2.58 -4.44
C ALA A 298 -36.83 1.46 -3.50
N SER A 299 -36.82 1.70 -2.18
CA SER A 299 -37.22 0.72 -1.17
C SER A 299 -38.73 0.51 -1.04
N GLY A 300 -39.58 1.24 -1.79
CA GLY A 300 -41.04 1.06 -1.81
C GLY A 300 -41.76 1.32 -0.47
N LYS A 301 -41.06 1.85 0.53
CA LYS A 301 -41.56 2.17 1.88
C LYS A 301 -41.62 3.68 2.06
N SER A 302 -42.54 4.33 1.33
CA SER A 302 -42.95 5.72 1.57
C SER A 302 -43.88 5.80 2.76
#